data_AF-A0A367M0H5-F1
#
_entry.id   AF-A0A367M0H5-F1
#
_cell.length_a   1.000
_cell.length_b   1.000
_cell.length_c   1.000
_cell.angle_alpha   90.00
_cell.angle_beta   90.00
_cell.angle_gamma   90.00
#
_symmetry.space_group_name_H-M   'P 1'
#
loop_
_entity.id
_entity.type
_entity.pdbx_description
1 polymer ?
#
loop_
_entity_poly.entity_id
_entity_poly.type
_entity_poly.pdbx_seq_one_letter_code
_entity_poly.pdbx_strand_id
1 'polypeptide(L)'
;LPGNPSTPPAPPLPVQQQQLTDEERAELLAGHIVSPVSTKIQQTRQRLAALEGEHLPVFEETALQAIPVQVGGLHPITDLWYIERSIDTPEILRQHIADLAEEIALHIGAPGEIVRIQGGVGYTYREPNEDPEITDSALHLMTLLQALSGQVQVVLNSHDQQTCRDALGEFQFSAGLAQLLLGQPTTGDQPSSQAGRLNDEALVKLFRIIRLARRLVDLELPPAASEQAATDQ
;
A
#
# COMPACT_ATOMS: atom_id res chain seq x y z
N LEU A 1 9.71 -42.22 -35.82
CA LEU A 1 8.56 -41.78 -35.01
C LEU A 1 9.09 -40.77 -34.00
N PRO A 2 8.84 -39.47 -34.17
CA PRO A 2 9.36 -38.43 -33.28
C PRO A 2 8.50 -38.37 -32.01
N GLY A 3 9.16 -38.25 -30.85
CA GLY A 3 8.52 -38.13 -29.54
C GLY A 3 7.93 -36.74 -29.32
N ASN A 4 6.73 -36.70 -28.73
CA ASN A 4 6.11 -35.46 -28.25
C ASN A 4 6.96 -34.82 -27.15
N PRO A 5 7.22 -33.50 -27.20
CA PRO A 5 7.67 -32.78 -26.02
C PRO A 5 6.50 -32.66 -25.03
N SER A 6 6.70 -33.18 -23.82
CA SER A 6 5.77 -32.97 -22.71
C SER A 6 5.84 -31.51 -22.29
N THR A 7 4.75 -30.78 -22.51
CA THR A 7 4.53 -29.45 -21.94
C THR A 7 4.57 -29.55 -20.41
N PRO A 8 5.32 -28.70 -19.68
CA PRO A 8 5.26 -28.71 -18.22
C PRO A 8 3.83 -28.36 -17.76
N PRO A 9 3.32 -28.98 -16.68
CA PRO A 9 2.00 -28.67 -16.17
C PRO A 9 1.94 -27.20 -15.76
N ALA A 10 0.88 -26.51 -16.20
CA ALA A 10 0.59 -25.15 -15.76
C ALA A 10 0.54 -25.11 -14.22
N PRO A 11 1.05 -24.05 -13.58
CA PRO A 11 0.97 -23.91 -12.13
C PRO A 11 -0.49 -23.99 -11.70
N PRO A 12 -0.80 -24.70 -10.59
CA PRO A 12 -2.17 -24.78 -10.09
C PRO A 12 -2.66 -23.36 -9.79
N LEU A 13 -3.84 -23.04 -10.32
CA LEU A 13 -4.56 -21.82 -9.98
C LEU A 13 -4.68 -21.73 -8.44
N PRO A 14 -4.56 -20.55 -7.82
CA PRO A 14 -4.76 -20.39 -6.39
C PRO A 14 -6.08 -21.02 -5.98
N VAL A 15 -6.04 -21.87 -4.95
CA VAL A 15 -7.10 -22.77 -4.46
C VAL A 15 -8.43 -22.10 -4.08
N GLN A 16 -8.55 -20.77 -4.18
CA GLN A 16 -9.73 -20.00 -3.78
C GLN A 16 -10.55 -19.44 -4.95
N GLN A 17 -10.09 -19.53 -6.20
CA GLN A 17 -10.87 -19.12 -7.38
C GLN A 17 -11.85 -20.20 -7.89
N GLN A 18 -11.79 -21.42 -7.34
CA GLN A 18 -12.55 -22.57 -7.85
C GLN A 18 -13.97 -22.73 -7.26
N GLN A 19 -14.44 -21.78 -6.45
CA GLN A 19 -15.75 -21.89 -5.78
C GLN A 19 -16.65 -20.65 -5.92
N LEU A 20 -16.21 -19.59 -6.60
CA LEU A 20 -17.03 -18.39 -6.80
C LEU A 20 -18.01 -18.63 -7.94
N THR A 21 -19.26 -18.24 -7.74
CA THR A 21 -20.24 -18.16 -8.82
C THR A 21 -19.82 -17.09 -9.84
N ASP A 22 -20.32 -17.18 -11.08
CA ASP A 22 -20.00 -16.20 -12.12
C ASP A 22 -20.43 -14.78 -11.73
N GLU A 23 -21.53 -14.65 -10.96
CA GLU A 23 -22.02 -13.38 -10.40
C GLU A 23 -21.04 -12.81 -9.37
N GLU A 24 -20.62 -13.59 -8.37
CA GLU A 24 -19.63 -13.16 -7.37
C GLU A 24 -18.30 -12.78 -8.04
N ARG A 25 -17.89 -13.51 -9.07
CA ARG A 25 -16.68 -13.19 -9.84
C ARG A 25 -16.82 -11.87 -10.57
N ALA A 26 -17.97 -11.60 -11.18
CA ALA A 26 -18.24 -10.34 -11.88
C ALA A 26 -18.26 -9.15 -10.91
N GLU A 27 -18.83 -9.31 -9.72
CA GLU A 27 -18.81 -8.29 -8.66
C GLU A 27 -17.39 -7.99 -8.19
N LEU A 28 -16.58 -9.04 -7.95
CA LEU A 28 -15.18 -8.86 -7.58
C LEU A 28 -14.38 -8.15 -8.69
N LEU A 29 -14.60 -8.52 -9.96
CA LEU A 29 -13.96 -7.84 -11.10
C LEU A 29 -14.37 -6.37 -11.18
N ALA A 30 -15.65 -6.07 -10.99
CA ALA A 30 -16.15 -4.69 -10.96
C ALA A 30 -15.49 -3.88 -9.84
N GLY A 31 -15.27 -4.48 -8.67
CA GLY A 31 -14.55 -3.86 -7.55
C GLY A 31 -13.08 -3.49 -7.86
N HIS A 32 -12.47 -4.10 -8.87
CA HIS A 32 -11.09 -3.78 -9.30
C HIS A 32 -11.04 -2.71 -10.41
N ILE A 33 -12.18 -2.27 -10.94
CA ILE A 33 -12.24 -1.23 -11.96
C ILE A 33 -12.35 0.14 -11.28
N VAL A 34 -11.22 0.85 -11.16
CA VAL A 34 -11.21 2.25 -10.67
C VAL A 34 -11.83 3.21 -11.69
N SER A 35 -11.50 3.01 -12.97
CA SER A 35 -12.10 3.70 -14.11
C SER A 35 -12.03 2.78 -15.33
N PRO A 36 -13.13 2.62 -16.10
CA PRO A 36 -13.11 1.76 -17.28
C PRO A 36 -12.15 2.33 -18.33
N VAL A 37 -11.42 1.42 -18.99
CA VAL A 37 -10.58 1.76 -20.14
C VAL A 37 -11.37 1.49 -21.41
N SER A 38 -11.21 2.35 -22.43
CA SER A 38 -11.82 2.13 -23.73
C SER A 38 -11.33 0.82 -24.37
N THR A 39 -12.29 -0.02 -24.77
CA THR A 39 -12.03 -1.30 -25.43
C THR A 39 -11.18 -1.15 -26.69
N LYS A 40 -11.38 -0.08 -27.46
CA LYS A 40 -10.57 0.23 -28.65
C LYS A 40 -9.10 0.45 -28.31
N ILE A 41 -8.83 1.16 -27.21
CA ILE A 41 -7.46 1.43 -26.75
C ILE A 41 -6.79 0.14 -26.29
N GLN A 42 -7.50 -0.70 -25.51
CA GLN A 42 -6.99 -2.01 -25.08
C GLN A 42 -6.65 -2.91 -26.27
N GLN A 43 -7.56 -3.05 -27.24
CA GLN A 43 -7.34 -3.85 -28.46
C GLN A 43 -6.14 -3.33 -29.27
N THR A 44 -5.98 -2.01 -29.35
CA THR A 44 -4.84 -1.40 -30.05
C THR A 44 -3.53 -1.74 -29.35
N ARG A 45 -3.46 -1.61 -28.02
CA ARG A 45 -2.26 -1.96 -27.24
C ARG A 45 -1.91 -3.44 -27.34
N GLN A 46 -2.89 -4.33 -27.25
CA GLN A 46 -2.69 -5.78 -27.43
C GLN A 46 -2.14 -6.11 -28.83
N ARG A 47 -2.70 -5.49 -29.87
CA ARG A 47 -2.24 -5.71 -31.24
C ARG A 47 -0.81 -5.20 -31.45
N LEU A 48 -0.47 -4.04 -30.89
CA LEU A 48 0.89 -3.49 -30.96
C LEU A 48 1.89 -4.40 -30.25
N ALA A 49 1.60 -4.82 -29.02
CA ALA A 49 2.45 -5.76 -28.27
C ALA A 49 2.64 -7.09 -29.01
N ALA A 50 1.56 -7.64 -29.60
CA ALA A 50 1.63 -8.87 -30.38
C ALA A 50 2.53 -8.76 -31.61
N LEU A 51 2.62 -7.58 -32.25
CA LEU A 51 3.56 -7.35 -33.35
C LEU A 51 5.02 -7.34 -32.89
N GLU A 52 5.27 -6.97 -31.62
CA GLU A 52 6.59 -6.99 -30.98
C GLU A 52 6.91 -8.34 -30.32
N GLY A 53 5.98 -9.31 -30.40
CA GLY A 53 6.12 -10.63 -29.79
C GLY A 53 5.82 -10.66 -28.28
N GLU A 54 5.28 -9.58 -27.72
CA GLU A 54 4.84 -9.48 -26.33
C GLU A 54 3.35 -9.85 -26.20
N HIS A 55 3.00 -10.59 -25.15
CA HIS A 55 1.61 -10.87 -24.79
C HIS A 55 1.24 -10.13 -23.51
N LEU A 56 0.47 -9.05 -23.65
CA LEU A 56 -0.01 -8.30 -22.50
C LEU A 56 -1.08 -9.10 -21.75
N PRO A 57 -1.09 -9.07 -20.40
CA PRO A 57 -2.13 -9.69 -19.61
C PRO A 57 -3.51 -9.08 -19.90
N VAL A 58 -4.53 -9.93 -19.93
CA VAL A 58 -5.93 -9.52 -20.06
C VAL A 58 -6.50 -9.20 -18.68
N PHE A 59 -7.30 -8.14 -18.56
CA PHE A 59 -7.77 -7.64 -17.26
C PHE A 59 -8.59 -8.69 -16.52
N GLU A 60 -9.54 -9.34 -17.19
CA GLU A 60 -10.44 -10.35 -16.60
C GLU A 60 -9.69 -11.58 -16.07
N GLU A 61 -8.50 -11.85 -16.59
CA GLU A 61 -7.62 -12.96 -16.18
C GLU A 61 -6.75 -12.59 -14.97
N THR A 62 -6.34 -11.32 -14.89
CA THR A 62 -5.33 -10.85 -13.92
C THR A 62 -5.88 -9.99 -12.80
N ALA A 63 -7.06 -9.40 -12.96
CA ALA A 63 -7.67 -8.50 -11.96
C ALA A 63 -8.01 -9.20 -10.65
N LEU A 64 -8.28 -10.52 -10.70
CA LEU A 64 -8.49 -11.35 -9.50
C LEU A 64 -7.24 -12.13 -9.09
N GLN A 65 -6.13 -11.93 -9.82
CA GLN A 65 -4.83 -12.44 -9.41
C GLN A 65 -4.17 -11.40 -8.53
N ALA A 66 -3.45 -11.91 -7.54
CA ALA A 66 -2.55 -11.16 -6.70
C ALA A 66 -1.65 -10.23 -7.50
N ILE A 67 -1.22 -9.10 -6.93
CA ILE A 67 0.03 -8.47 -7.38
C ILE A 67 1.14 -9.21 -6.64
N PRO A 68 1.80 -10.21 -7.28
CA PRO A 68 2.71 -11.07 -6.55
C PRO A 68 3.95 -10.25 -6.18
N VAL A 69 4.20 -10.14 -4.88
CA VAL A 69 5.43 -9.60 -4.33
C VAL A 69 5.87 -10.55 -3.23
N GLN A 70 7.18 -10.75 -3.07
CA GLN A 70 7.69 -11.53 -1.94
C GLN A 70 8.68 -10.66 -1.19
N VAL A 71 8.25 -10.25 0.00
CA VAL A 71 9.10 -9.58 0.97
C VAL A 71 9.08 -10.41 2.25
N GLY A 72 10.27 -10.81 2.70
CA GLY A 72 10.46 -11.50 3.97
C GLY A 72 10.39 -10.55 5.17
N GLY A 73 10.77 -11.04 6.34
CA GLY A 73 10.67 -10.30 7.60
C GLY A 73 9.92 -11.11 8.64
N LEU A 74 9.61 -10.49 9.77
CA LEU A 74 8.77 -11.11 10.79
C LEU A 74 7.32 -11.21 10.28
N HIS A 75 6.91 -10.26 9.44
CA HIS A 75 5.58 -10.18 8.82
C HIS A 75 5.72 -10.20 7.29
N PRO A 76 5.83 -11.39 6.67
CA PRO A 76 6.04 -11.50 5.23
C PRO A 76 4.85 -10.97 4.43
N ILE A 77 5.16 -10.38 3.28
CA ILE A 77 4.17 -9.90 2.32
C ILE A 77 4.27 -10.76 1.07
N THR A 78 3.17 -11.44 0.74
CA THR A 78 3.01 -12.26 -0.46
C THR A 78 2.20 -11.57 -1.56
N ASP A 79 1.45 -10.51 -1.19
CA ASP A 79 0.58 -9.75 -2.07
C ASP A 79 0.40 -8.31 -1.55
N LEU A 80 0.51 -7.33 -2.44
CA LEU A 80 0.27 -5.93 -2.10
C LEU A 80 -1.22 -5.60 -1.96
N TRP A 81 -2.08 -6.16 -2.81
CA TRP A 81 -3.47 -5.75 -3.00
C TRP A 81 -4.49 -6.65 -2.32
N TYR A 82 -4.32 -7.97 -2.41
CA TYR A 82 -5.22 -8.93 -1.77
C TYR A 82 -5.06 -8.91 -0.25
N ILE A 83 -6.18 -8.98 0.47
CA ILE A 83 -6.21 -9.08 1.92
C ILE A 83 -6.89 -10.40 2.26
N GLU A 84 -6.17 -11.25 2.98
CA GLU A 84 -6.69 -12.55 3.38
C GLU A 84 -7.87 -12.37 4.35
N ARG A 85 -8.91 -13.20 4.19
CA ARG A 85 -10.11 -13.14 5.05
C ARG A 85 -9.78 -13.32 6.54
N SER A 86 -8.71 -14.06 6.85
CA SER A 86 -8.23 -14.30 8.21
C SER A 86 -7.74 -13.03 8.91
N ILE A 87 -7.24 -12.05 8.14
CA ILE A 87 -6.68 -10.80 8.68
C ILE A 87 -7.60 -9.60 8.47
N ASP A 88 -8.67 -9.76 7.69
CA ASP A 88 -9.61 -8.69 7.29
C ASP A 88 -10.61 -8.32 8.40
N THR A 89 -10.10 -8.01 9.59
CA THR A 89 -10.86 -7.47 10.73
C THR A 89 -10.14 -6.25 11.30
N PRO A 90 -10.84 -5.25 11.85
CA PRO A 90 -10.20 -4.02 12.32
C PRO A 90 -9.04 -4.27 13.30
N GLU A 91 -9.24 -5.17 14.25
CA GLU A 91 -8.27 -5.49 15.30
C GLU A 91 -7.00 -6.14 14.74
N ILE A 92 -7.14 -7.08 13.79
CA ILE A 92 -6.00 -7.78 13.20
C ILE A 92 -5.28 -6.85 12.21
N LEU A 93 -6.01 -6.07 11.42
CA LEU A 93 -5.41 -5.08 10.50
C LEU A 93 -4.53 -4.08 11.26
N ARG A 94 -5.00 -3.57 12.42
CA ARG A 94 -4.23 -2.66 13.29
C ARG A 94 -2.91 -3.27 13.75
N GLN A 95 -2.91 -4.55 14.13
CA GLN A 95 -1.70 -5.27 14.54
C GLN A 95 -0.71 -5.35 13.37
N HIS A 96 -1.14 -5.85 12.21
CA HIS A 96 -0.30 -5.96 11.02
C HIS A 96 0.26 -4.60 10.55
N ILE A 97 -0.53 -3.53 10.63
CA ILE A 97 -0.07 -2.18 10.27
C ILE A 97 1.05 -1.73 11.23
N ALA A 98 0.87 -1.92 12.54
CA ALA A 98 1.87 -1.55 13.54
C ALA A 98 3.16 -2.36 13.38
N ASP A 99 3.04 -3.66 13.13
CA ASP A 99 4.16 -4.57 12.94
C ASP A 99 5.00 -4.18 11.71
N LEU A 100 4.34 -3.86 10.59
CA LEU A 100 5.02 -3.37 9.39
C LEU A 100 5.68 -2.01 9.62
N ALA A 101 5.06 -1.11 10.38
CA ALA A 101 5.63 0.19 10.71
C ALA A 101 6.90 0.05 11.57
N GLU A 102 6.89 -0.87 12.53
CA GLU A 102 8.05 -1.21 13.37
C GLU A 102 9.19 -1.79 12.53
N GLU A 103 8.91 -2.71 11.60
CA GLU A 103 9.93 -3.27 10.72
C GLU A 103 10.56 -2.21 9.80
N ILE A 104 9.77 -1.27 9.27
CA ILE A 104 10.29 -0.17 8.46
C ILE A 104 11.18 0.76 9.30
N ALA A 105 10.74 1.11 10.51
CA ALA A 105 11.50 1.97 11.43
C ALA A 105 12.85 1.33 11.79
N LEU A 106 12.84 0.03 12.11
CA LEU A 106 14.05 -0.74 12.41
C LEU A 106 15.02 -0.78 11.21
N HIS A 107 14.49 -0.95 10.00
CA HIS A 107 15.30 -1.07 8.80
C HIS A 107 16.13 0.20 8.51
N ILE A 108 15.60 1.37 8.82
CA ILE A 108 16.26 2.66 8.58
C ILE A 108 17.05 3.13 9.81
N GLY A 109 16.95 2.42 10.94
CA GLY A 109 17.50 2.88 12.20
C GLY A 109 16.84 4.17 12.66
N ALA A 110 15.53 4.32 12.41
CA ALA A 110 14.79 5.45 12.93
C ALA A 110 14.80 5.39 14.46
N PRO A 111 15.20 6.48 15.16
CA PRO A 111 15.16 6.50 16.62
C PRO A 111 13.72 6.49 17.12
N GLY A 112 13.52 6.27 18.41
CA GLY A 112 12.18 6.21 19.02
C GLY A 112 11.53 4.83 18.92
N GLU A 113 10.22 4.78 19.12
CA GLU A 113 9.49 3.52 19.25
C GLU A 113 8.10 3.58 18.58
N ILE A 114 7.73 2.50 17.89
CA ILE A 114 6.35 2.28 17.41
C ILE A 114 5.55 1.64 18.54
N VAL A 115 4.57 2.39 19.06
CA VAL A 115 3.73 1.96 20.18
C VAL A 115 2.39 1.50 19.64
N ARG A 116 2.06 0.21 19.85
CA ARG A 116 0.78 -0.39 19.45
C ARG A 116 -0.36 0.22 20.26
N ILE A 117 -1.44 0.58 19.59
CA ILE A 117 -2.65 1.19 20.19
C ILE A 117 -3.91 0.70 19.48
N GLN A 118 -5.07 0.91 20.11
CA GLN A 118 -6.37 0.55 19.53
C GLN A 118 -6.96 1.65 18.63
N GLY A 119 -6.41 2.86 18.63
CA GLY A 119 -6.90 4.00 17.84
C GLY A 119 -6.13 4.23 16.53
N GLY A 120 -6.65 5.12 15.67
CA GLY A 120 -5.97 5.51 14.43
C GLY A 120 -5.89 4.37 13.43
N VAL A 121 -4.68 3.98 13.01
CA VAL A 121 -4.43 2.77 12.20
C VAL A 121 -3.73 1.63 12.96
N GLY A 122 -3.58 1.74 14.29
CA GLY A 122 -3.03 0.66 15.13
C GLY A 122 -1.70 0.97 15.83
N TYR A 123 -1.07 2.11 15.55
CA TYR A 123 0.13 2.55 16.23
C TYR A 123 0.18 4.08 16.44
N THR A 124 1.07 4.52 17.32
CA THR A 124 1.58 5.89 17.39
C THR A 124 3.10 5.86 17.48
N TYR A 125 3.78 6.92 17.05
CA TYR A 125 5.23 7.00 17.17
C TYR A 125 5.59 7.80 18.43
N ARG A 126 6.50 7.24 19.24
CA ARG A 126 7.04 7.86 20.44
C ARG A 126 8.46 8.32 20.14
N GLU A 127 8.68 9.62 20.27
CA GLU A 127 10.00 10.24 20.12
C GLU A 127 11.02 9.64 21.13
N PRO A 128 12.30 9.52 20.75
CA PRO A 128 13.35 9.08 21.66
C PRO A 128 13.49 10.05 22.85
N ASN A 129 13.91 9.52 24.00
CA ASN A 129 14.17 10.34 25.20
C ASN A 129 15.47 11.17 25.10
N GLU A 130 16.37 10.79 24.19
CA GLU A 130 17.64 11.46 23.92
C GLU A 130 17.55 12.14 22.54
N ASP A 131 18.46 13.09 22.26
CA ASP A 131 18.65 13.68 20.93
C ASP A 131 19.75 12.91 20.18
N PRO A 132 19.44 11.79 19.48
CA PRO A 132 20.42 11.10 18.67
C PRO A 132 20.80 11.93 17.44
N GLU A 133 21.96 11.64 16.84
CA GLU A 133 22.25 12.10 15.48
C GLU A 133 21.31 11.38 14.50
N ILE A 134 20.25 12.07 14.08
CA ILE A 134 19.22 11.53 13.18
C ILE A 134 19.60 11.85 11.74
N THR A 135 19.59 10.84 10.87
CA THR A 135 19.68 11.10 9.43
C THR A 135 18.41 11.76 8.91
N ASP A 136 18.52 12.65 7.92
CA ASP A 136 17.35 13.29 7.31
C ASP A 136 16.29 12.28 6.87
N SER A 137 16.72 11.15 6.30
CA SER A 137 15.81 10.06 5.88
C SER A 137 15.03 9.43 7.05
N ALA A 138 15.68 9.22 8.20
CA ALA A 138 15.01 8.73 9.39
C ALA A 138 13.96 9.74 9.89
N LEU A 139 14.30 11.03 9.92
CA LEU A 139 13.37 12.10 10.30
C LEU A 139 12.15 12.18 9.36
N HIS A 140 12.38 12.12 8.05
CA HIS A 140 11.30 12.14 7.06
C HIS A 140 10.40 10.91 7.15
N LEU A 141 10.98 9.72 7.36
CA LEU A 141 10.20 8.50 7.59
C LEU A 141 9.35 8.61 8.86
N MET A 142 9.94 9.04 9.98
CA MET A 142 9.21 9.21 11.25
C MET A 142 8.03 10.15 11.08
N THR A 143 8.27 11.30 10.42
CA THR A 143 7.23 12.28 10.14
C THR A 143 6.12 11.69 9.25
N LEU A 144 6.48 10.84 8.28
CA LEU A 144 5.52 10.11 7.44
C LEU A 144 4.72 9.09 8.25
N LEU A 145 5.37 8.25 9.06
CA LEU A 145 4.70 7.25 9.90
C LEU A 145 3.78 7.92 10.94
N GLN A 146 4.20 9.04 11.53
CA GLN A 146 3.37 9.84 12.42
C GLN A 146 2.14 10.38 11.67
N ALA A 147 2.30 10.87 10.44
CA ALA A 147 1.18 11.35 9.63
C ALA A 147 0.20 10.22 9.26
N LEU A 148 0.71 9.04 8.92
CA LEU A 148 -0.10 7.85 8.59
C LEU A 148 -0.80 7.22 9.80
N SER A 149 -0.33 7.48 11.03
CA SER A 149 -0.94 6.94 12.26
C SER A 149 -2.42 7.32 12.43
N GLY A 150 -2.89 8.37 11.74
CA GLY A 150 -4.25 8.91 11.86
C GLY A 150 -4.47 9.75 13.12
N GLN A 151 -3.46 9.88 14.00
CA GLN A 151 -3.59 10.65 15.24
C GLN A 151 -3.44 12.15 15.05
N VAL A 152 -2.73 12.59 14.01
CA VAL A 152 -2.55 14.03 13.71
C VAL A 152 -3.91 14.70 13.49
N GLN A 153 -4.87 14.04 12.84
CA GLN A 153 -6.21 14.60 12.61
C GLN A 153 -7.03 14.77 13.89
N VAL A 154 -6.83 13.91 14.90
CA VAL A 154 -7.50 14.05 16.21
C VAL A 154 -7.00 15.29 16.94
N VAL A 155 -5.69 15.57 16.86
CA VAL A 155 -5.06 16.76 17.46
C VAL A 155 -5.41 18.03 16.69
N LEU A 156 -5.52 17.99 15.35
CA LEU A 156 -5.95 19.12 14.53
C LEU A 156 -7.42 19.51 14.75
N ASN A 157 -8.28 18.54 15.12
CA ASN A 157 -9.69 18.78 15.44
C ASN A 157 -9.89 19.33 16.87
N SER A 158 -8.94 19.13 17.77
CA SER A 158 -8.86 19.91 19.02
C SER A 158 -8.26 21.29 18.71
N HIS A 159 -8.92 22.35 19.17
CA HIS A 159 -8.66 23.77 18.84
C HIS A 159 -7.26 24.34 19.18
N ASP A 160 -6.22 23.54 19.38
CA ASP A 160 -4.84 23.99 19.58
C ASP A 160 -4.06 23.94 18.26
N GLN A 161 -4.37 24.90 17.38
CA GLN A 161 -3.67 25.14 16.10
C GLN A 161 -2.19 25.57 16.28
N GLN A 162 -1.68 25.63 17.50
CA GLN A 162 -0.39 26.26 17.80
C GLN A 162 0.84 25.37 17.51
N THR A 163 0.63 24.10 17.13
CA THR A 163 1.74 23.19 16.77
C THR A 163 1.80 22.87 15.27
N CYS A 164 1.02 23.58 14.46
CA CYS A 164 1.03 23.45 13.01
C CYS A 164 2.20 24.25 12.42
N ARG A 165 3.37 23.62 12.49
CA ARG A 165 4.45 23.63 11.50
C ARG A 165 4.79 24.99 10.89
N ASP A 166 5.98 25.46 11.24
CA ASP A 166 6.70 26.47 10.48
C ASP A 166 6.66 26.11 8.98
N ALA A 167 6.27 27.04 8.10
CA ALA A 167 6.08 26.76 6.67
C ALA A 167 7.36 26.22 6.00
N LEU A 168 8.52 26.55 6.58
CA LEU A 168 9.81 25.99 6.21
C LEU A 168 9.91 24.49 6.51
N GLY A 169 9.34 24.04 7.63
CA GLY A 169 9.25 22.62 8.00
C GLY A 169 8.32 21.82 7.09
N GLU A 170 7.24 22.43 6.58
CA GLU A 170 6.36 21.78 5.60
C GLU A 170 7.05 21.58 4.23
N PHE A 171 7.81 22.57 3.78
CA PHE A 171 8.60 22.46 2.55
C PHE A 171 9.72 21.43 2.69
N GLN A 172 10.47 21.47 3.80
CA GLN A 172 11.52 20.50 4.09
C GLN A 172 10.98 19.07 4.13
N PHE A 173 9.84 18.85 4.78
CA PHE A 173 9.18 17.55 4.78
C PHE A 173 8.78 17.10 3.36
N SER A 174 8.22 18.00 2.55
CA SER A 174 7.80 17.67 1.19
C SER A 174 8.98 17.29 0.29
N ALA A 175 10.08 18.03 0.37
CA ALA A 175 11.33 17.70 -0.33
C ALA A 175 11.92 16.38 0.19
N GLY A 176 11.88 16.17 1.50
CA GLY A 176 12.31 14.97 2.17
C GLY A 176 11.53 13.72 1.78
N LEU A 177 10.21 13.82 1.63
CA LEU A 177 9.36 12.73 1.13
C LEU A 177 9.73 12.33 -0.30
N ALA A 178 9.99 13.30 -1.18
CA ALA A 178 10.42 13.01 -2.55
C ALA A 178 11.74 12.24 -2.55
N GLN A 179 12.71 12.65 -1.74
CA GLN A 179 13.98 11.93 -1.58
C GLN A 179 13.78 10.54 -0.98
N LEU A 180 12.93 10.41 0.04
CA LEU A 180 12.63 9.13 0.71
C LEU A 180 12.02 8.11 -0.27
N LEU A 181 11.12 8.54 -1.15
CA LEU A 181 10.39 7.63 -2.05
C LEU A 181 11.10 7.42 -3.39
N LEU A 182 11.74 8.44 -3.95
CA LEU A 182 12.31 8.41 -5.31
C LEU A 182 13.84 8.39 -5.32
N GLY A 183 14.48 8.77 -4.21
CA GLY A 183 15.88 9.16 -4.20
C GLY A 183 16.05 10.53 -4.86
N GLN A 184 17.24 10.78 -5.38
CA GLN A 184 17.56 12.04 -6.06
C GLN A 184 17.59 11.77 -7.58
N PRO A 185 16.58 12.22 -8.35
CA PRO A 185 16.60 12.10 -9.79
C PRO A 185 17.64 13.05 -10.40
N THR A 186 18.14 12.71 -11.59
CA THR A 186 19.08 13.56 -12.34
C THR A 186 18.53 14.96 -12.53
N THR A 187 19.29 15.97 -12.10
CA THR A 187 18.89 17.38 -12.17
C THR A 187 20.06 18.21 -12.67
N GLY A 188 19.96 18.73 -13.90
CA GLY A 188 21.08 19.41 -14.55
C GLY A 188 22.30 18.48 -14.69
N ASP A 189 23.45 18.92 -14.17
CA ASP A 189 24.71 18.16 -14.21
C ASP A 189 24.88 17.20 -13.01
N GLN A 190 23.93 17.17 -12.07
CA GLN A 190 23.97 16.25 -10.93
C GLN A 190 23.46 14.86 -11.33
N PRO A 191 24.25 13.79 -11.19
CA PRO A 191 23.80 12.43 -11.50
C PRO A 191 22.76 11.95 -10.48
N SER A 192 21.89 11.02 -10.90
CA SER A 192 20.92 10.39 -9.99
C SER A 192 21.60 9.67 -8.83
N SER A 193 21.01 9.72 -7.64
CA SER A 193 21.49 9.04 -6.44
C SER A 193 20.37 8.33 -5.69
N GLN A 194 20.68 7.15 -5.14
CA GLN A 194 19.79 6.41 -4.25
C GLN A 194 19.90 6.87 -2.78
N ALA A 195 20.77 7.83 -2.49
CA ALA A 195 21.05 8.28 -1.13
C ALA A 195 19.78 8.80 -0.42
N GLY A 196 19.46 8.15 0.69
CA GLY A 196 18.34 8.50 1.55
C GLY A 196 16.97 7.98 1.09
N ARG A 197 16.91 7.17 0.02
CA ARG A 197 15.70 6.49 -0.43
C ARG A 197 15.41 5.24 0.41
N LEU A 198 14.13 4.91 0.59
CA LEU A 198 13.68 3.58 1.02
C LEU A 198 14.19 2.52 0.05
N ASN A 199 14.69 1.41 0.60
CA ASN A 199 14.88 0.22 -0.20
C ASN A 199 13.52 -0.40 -0.59
N ASP A 200 13.55 -1.31 -1.56
CA ASP A 200 12.31 -1.89 -2.10
C ASP A 200 11.54 -2.71 -1.07
N GLU A 201 12.24 -3.34 -0.11
CA GLU A 201 11.61 -4.04 1.02
C GLU A 201 10.76 -3.10 1.89
N ALA A 202 11.34 -1.99 2.37
CA ALA A 202 10.62 -1.01 3.17
C ALA A 202 9.51 -0.33 2.37
N LEU A 203 9.73 -0.11 1.06
CA LEU A 203 8.75 0.49 0.17
C LEU A 203 7.51 -0.41 -0.01
N VAL A 204 7.72 -1.72 -0.19
CA VAL A 204 6.62 -2.70 -0.27
C VAL A 204 5.84 -2.75 1.04
N LYS A 205 6.53 -2.74 2.19
CA LYS A 205 5.87 -2.67 3.51
C LYS A 205 5.07 -1.38 3.68
N LEU A 206 5.58 -0.25 3.21
CA LEU A 206 4.87 1.03 3.24
C LEU A 206 3.59 0.99 2.39
N PHE A 207 3.66 0.47 1.16
CA PHE A 207 2.46 0.30 0.33
C PHE A 207 1.45 -0.65 0.97
N ARG A 208 1.93 -1.71 1.62
CA ARG A 208 1.07 -2.64 2.35
C ARG A 208 0.38 -1.95 3.53
N ILE A 209 1.08 -1.14 4.32
CA ILE A 209 0.48 -0.31 5.39
C ILE A 209 -0.66 0.54 4.82
N ILE A 210 -0.42 1.26 3.72
CA ILE A 210 -1.44 2.11 3.10
C ILE A 210 -2.66 1.28 2.67
N ARG A 211 -2.44 0.12 2.04
CA ARG A 211 -3.52 -0.76 1.59
C ARG A 211 -4.38 -1.26 2.75
N LEU A 212 -3.75 -1.72 3.83
CA LEU A 212 -4.43 -2.23 5.03
C LEU A 212 -5.14 -1.10 5.78
N ALA A 213 -4.52 0.06 5.91
CA ALA A 213 -5.10 1.23 6.57
C ALA A 213 -6.36 1.72 5.83
N ARG A 214 -6.34 1.75 4.49
CA ARG A 214 -7.55 2.08 3.70
C ARG A 214 -8.66 1.07 3.93
N ARG A 215 -8.33 -0.23 3.93
CA ARG A 215 -9.32 -1.28 4.23
C ARG A 215 -9.90 -1.15 5.63
N LEU A 216 -9.07 -0.84 6.63
CA LEU A 216 -9.48 -0.60 8.00
C LEU A 216 -10.52 0.53 8.06
N VAL A 217 -10.24 1.66 7.41
CA VAL A 217 -11.19 2.78 7.31
C VAL A 217 -12.49 2.33 6.65
N ASP A 218 -12.43 1.58 5.55
CA ASP A 218 -13.63 1.08 4.85
C ASP A 218 -14.48 0.14 5.73
N LEU A 219 -13.86 -0.66 6.61
CA LEU A 219 -14.55 -1.55 7.56
C LEU A 219 -15.18 -0.79 8.74
N GLU A 220 -14.59 0.33 9.14
CA GLU A 220 -15.05 1.15 10.25
C GLU A 220 -16.03 2.25 9.82
N LEU A 221 -16.17 2.50 8.52
CA LEU A 221 -17.23 3.35 8.00
C LEU A 221 -18.59 2.73 8.37
N PRO A 222 -19.52 3.54 8.94
CA PRO A 222 -20.86 3.05 9.14
C PRO A 222 -21.44 2.59 7.81
N PRO A 223 -22.24 1.50 7.79
CA PRO A 223 -22.87 1.05 6.56
C PRO A 223 -23.60 2.25 5.95
N ALA A 224 -23.30 2.55 4.69
CA ALA A 224 -23.96 3.63 3.98
C ALA A 224 -25.46 3.47 4.21
N ALA A 225 -26.09 4.53 4.74
CA ALA A 225 -27.54 4.59 4.92
C ALA A 225 -28.19 4.60 3.53
N SER A 226 -28.21 3.45 2.88
CA SER A 226 -28.85 3.19 1.61
C SER A 226 -30.14 2.44 1.93
N GLU A 227 -31.27 3.05 1.58
CA GLU A 227 -32.66 2.52 1.66
C GLU A 227 -33.44 2.68 2.98
N GLN A 228 -33.55 3.91 3.50
CA GLN A 228 -34.69 4.28 4.38
C GLN A 228 -35.62 5.38 3.80
N ALA A 229 -35.60 5.59 2.48
CA ALA A 229 -36.49 6.55 1.83
C ALA A 229 -37.34 5.93 0.70
N ALA A 230 -37.71 4.65 0.82
CA ALA A 230 -38.64 3.98 -0.11
C ALA A 230 -39.85 3.34 0.61
N THR A 231 -40.17 3.76 1.84
CA THR A 231 -41.34 3.25 2.59
C THR A 231 -42.22 4.34 3.19
N ASP A 232 -42.08 5.59 2.74
CA ASP A 232 -43.03 6.66 3.06
C ASP A 232 -43.27 7.53 1.80
N GLN A 233 -44.06 6.97 0.86
CA GLN A 233 -45.00 7.71 0.00
C GLN A 233 -45.86 6.76 -0.84
#